data_AF-A0A493TCJ6-F1
#
_entry.id   AF-A0A493TCJ6-F1
#
_cell.length_a   1.000
_cell.length_b   1.000
_cell.length_c   1.000
_cell.angle_alpha   90.00
_cell.angle_beta   90.00
_cell.angle_gamma   90.00
#
_symmetry.space_group_name_H-M   'P 1'
#
loop_
_entity.id
_entity.type
_entity.pdbx_description
1 polymer ?
#
loop_
_entity_poly.entity_id
_entity_poly.type
_entity_poly.pdbx_seq_one_letter_code
_entity_poly.pdbx_strand_id
1 'polypeptide(L)'
;MGLFLQKTNIIRDYLEDQLEGREFWPREVWSRYAKKLSDLAKPENIDMAVQCLNELITNALHHVPDVLTYLSRLKNQSVFNFCAIPQVMAIATLAACYNNKQVFRGVVKIRKGQAVTLMMDATNIQAVKAIMYQYVEEIYQKIPSTDPSSNKTQQIIASIRTMSLPGGPMASRHHYSPIYLSCAMLLAALSWQYLSTISKAAEEYVQAGEN
;
A
#
# COMPACT_ATOMS: atom_id res chain seq x y z
N MET A 1 -7.42 3.94 -17.87
CA MET A 1 -7.75 2.74 -17.07
C MET A 1 -6.81 1.57 -17.37
N GLY A 2 -6.88 0.93 -18.55
CA GLY A 2 -6.11 -0.28 -18.84
C GLY A 2 -4.59 -0.14 -18.71
N LEU A 3 -4.02 0.97 -19.19
CA LEU A 3 -2.57 1.23 -19.09
C LEU A 3 -2.06 1.25 -17.65
N PHE A 4 -2.83 1.78 -16.70
CA PHE A 4 -2.43 1.79 -15.30
C PHE A 4 -2.27 0.37 -14.77
N LEU A 5 -3.29 -0.46 -14.95
CA LEU A 5 -3.28 -1.86 -14.52
C LEU A 5 -2.15 -2.66 -15.18
N GLN A 6 -2.01 -2.52 -16.50
CA GLN A 6 -1.03 -3.30 -17.26
C GLN A 6 0.39 -2.91 -16.87
N LYS A 7 0.69 -1.61 -16.72
CA LYS A 7 2.00 -1.15 -16.28
C LYS A 7 2.30 -1.60 -14.86
N THR A 8 1.33 -1.55 -13.95
CA THR A 8 1.51 -2.08 -12.59
C THR A 8 1.89 -3.56 -12.60
N ASN A 9 1.22 -4.38 -13.40
CA ASN A 9 1.55 -5.81 -13.52
C ASN A 9 2.97 -6.00 -14.11
N ILE A 10 3.27 -5.38 -15.25
CA ILE A 10 4.61 -5.44 -15.88
C ILE A 10 5.72 -5.03 -14.91
N ILE A 11 5.50 -4.01 -14.08
CA ILE A 11 6.47 -3.57 -13.08
C ILE A 11 6.65 -4.63 -11.98
N ARG A 12 5.54 -5.14 -11.43
CA ARG A 12 5.54 -6.04 -10.28
C ARG A 12 6.02 -7.45 -10.64
N ASP A 13 5.77 -7.90 -11.86
CA ASP A 13 6.03 -9.26 -12.33
C ASP A 13 7.42 -9.40 -13.00
N TYR A 14 8.29 -8.39 -12.89
CA TYR A 14 9.64 -8.36 -13.50
C TYR A 14 10.39 -9.70 -13.40
N LEU A 15 10.52 -10.27 -12.20
CA LEU A 15 11.31 -11.49 -12.01
C LEU A 15 10.65 -12.73 -12.63
N GLU A 16 9.33 -12.82 -12.55
CA GLU A 16 8.55 -13.90 -13.17
C GLU A 16 8.71 -13.86 -14.70
N ASP A 17 8.59 -12.67 -15.28
CA ASP A 17 8.80 -12.46 -16.71
C ASP A 17 10.21 -12.83 -17.15
N GLN A 18 11.24 -12.43 -16.38
CA GLN A 18 12.62 -12.78 -16.69
C GLN A 18 12.89 -14.29 -16.63
N LEU A 19 12.33 -15.00 -15.65
CA LEU A 19 12.45 -16.46 -15.56
C LEU A 19 11.79 -17.19 -16.73
N GLU A 20 10.73 -16.61 -17.29
CA GLU A 20 10.04 -17.12 -18.48
C GLU A 20 10.63 -16.61 -19.80
N GLY A 21 11.73 -15.82 -19.76
CA GLY A 21 12.37 -15.27 -20.96
C GLY A 21 11.56 -14.16 -21.64
N ARG A 22 10.65 -13.51 -20.92
CA ARG A 22 9.83 -12.39 -21.39
C ARG A 22 10.43 -11.05 -20.95
N GLU A 23 10.41 -10.07 -21.85
CA GLU A 23 10.91 -8.71 -21.58
C GLU A 23 9.86 -7.67 -21.98
N PHE A 24 9.26 -7.01 -20.98
CA PHE A 24 8.24 -5.97 -21.22
C PHE A 24 8.67 -4.57 -20.75
N TRP A 25 9.74 -4.48 -19.94
CA TRP A 25 10.24 -3.17 -19.53
C TRP A 25 10.83 -2.45 -20.74
N PRO A 26 10.50 -1.16 -20.95
CA PRO A 26 10.87 -0.46 -22.17
C PRO A 26 12.37 -0.21 -22.22
N ARG A 27 13.00 -0.60 -23.33
CA ARG A 27 14.46 -0.48 -23.54
C ARG A 27 14.97 0.94 -23.35
N GLU A 28 14.22 1.93 -23.81
CA GLU A 28 14.55 3.36 -23.66
C GLU A 28 14.73 3.79 -22.18
N VAL A 29 14.10 3.08 -21.24
CA VAL A 29 14.26 3.34 -19.80
C VAL A 29 15.39 2.49 -19.24
N TRP A 30 15.27 1.17 -19.30
CA TRP A 30 16.19 0.28 -18.57
C TRP A 30 17.62 0.31 -19.11
N SER A 31 17.83 0.63 -20.40
CA SER A 31 19.17 0.65 -20.99
C SER A 31 20.06 1.78 -20.45
N ARG A 32 19.49 2.73 -19.69
CA ARG A 32 20.24 3.75 -18.94
C ARG A 32 20.81 3.22 -17.63
N TYR A 33 20.28 2.11 -17.13
CA TYR A 33 20.61 1.52 -15.83
C TYR A 33 21.43 0.24 -15.94
N ALA A 34 21.27 -0.52 -17.03
CA ALA A 34 22.01 -1.74 -17.28
C ALA A 34 22.17 -2.05 -18.78
N LYS A 35 23.05 -3.00 -19.11
CA LYS A 35 23.32 -3.41 -20.49
C LYS A 35 22.27 -4.36 -21.06
N LYS A 36 21.69 -5.21 -20.20
CA LYS A 36 20.54 -6.07 -20.50
C LYS A 36 19.49 -5.91 -19.42
N LEU A 37 18.22 -6.18 -19.73
CA LEU A 37 17.15 -6.12 -18.74
C LEU A 37 17.40 -7.09 -17.58
N SER A 38 17.79 -8.34 -17.90
CA SER A 38 18.13 -9.38 -16.91
C SER A 38 19.26 -9.01 -15.95
N ASP A 39 20.14 -8.08 -16.32
CA ASP A 39 21.22 -7.62 -15.45
C ASP A 39 20.68 -6.88 -14.21
N LEU A 40 19.46 -6.35 -14.24
CA LEU A 40 18.83 -5.68 -13.09
C LEU A 40 18.54 -6.63 -11.93
N ALA A 41 18.45 -7.94 -12.18
CA ALA A 41 18.28 -8.95 -11.13
C ALA A 41 19.58 -9.27 -10.38
N LYS A 42 20.74 -8.86 -10.93
CA LYS A 42 22.05 -9.18 -10.35
C LYS A 42 22.29 -8.37 -9.06
N PRO A 43 22.80 -8.98 -7.98
CA PRO A 43 23.01 -8.29 -6.71
C PRO A 43 23.83 -7.00 -6.82
N GLU A 44 24.83 -6.97 -7.68
CA GLU A 44 25.71 -5.82 -7.93
C GLU A 44 25.00 -4.62 -8.59
N ASN A 45 23.87 -4.84 -9.26
CA ASN A 45 23.11 -3.79 -9.98
C ASN A 45 21.88 -3.33 -9.21
N ILE A 46 21.66 -3.81 -7.98
CA ILE A 46 20.39 -3.64 -7.27
C ILE A 46 19.99 -2.18 -7.06
N ASP A 47 20.95 -1.28 -6.84
CA ASP A 47 20.64 0.13 -6.63
C ASP A 47 20.22 0.83 -7.94
N MET A 48 20.86 0.49 -9.07
CA MET A 48 20.45 0.95 -10.41
C MET A 48 19.10 0.36 -10.81
N ALA A 49 18.85 -0.90 -10.46
CA ALA A 49 17.58 -1.57 -10.68
C ALA A 49 16.43 -0.86 -9.96
N VAL A 50 16.64 -0.48 -8.68
CA VAL A 50 15.64 0.27 -7.92
C VAL A 50 15.38 1.67 -8.52
N GLN A 51 16.40 2.36 -9.04
CA GLN A 51 16.17 3.64 -9.72
C GLN A 51 15.35 3.48 -11.00
N CYS A 52 15.63 2.43 -11.79
CA CYS A 52 14.82 2.08 -12.97
C CYS A 52 13.37 1.76 -12.59
N LEU A 53 13.18 0.98 -11.52
CA LEU A 53 11.87 0.65 -10.97
C LEU A 53 11.08 1.91 -10.58
N ASN A 54 11.73 2.83 -9.85
CA ASN A 54 11.11 4.08 -9.42
C ASN A 54 10.67 4.91 -10.63
N GLU A 55 11.48 5.01 -11.68
CA GLU A 55 11.10 5.73 -12.90
C GLU A 55 9.86 5.11 -13.59
N LEU A 56 9.80 3.77 -13.70
CA LEU A 56 8.65 3.09 -14.29
C LEU A 56 7.39 3.26 -13.44
N ILE A 57 7.49 3.22 -12.12
CA ILE A 57 6.37 3.50 -11.22
C ILE A 57 5.91 4.94 -11.40
N THR A 58 6.83 5.90 -11.46
CA THR A 58 6.52 7.31 -11.73
C THR A 58 5.78 7.47 -13.06
N ASN A 59 6.19 6.75 -14.11
CA ASN A 59 5.47 6.72 -15.38
C ASN A 59 4.04 6.14 -15.23
N ALA A 60 3.87 5.06 -14.46
CA ALA A 60 2.55 4.48 -14.20
C ALA A 60 1.63 5.45 -13.42
N LEU A 61 2.16 6.21 -12.46
CA LEU A 61 1.40 7.18 -11.66
C LEU A 61 0.76 8.28 -12.51
N HIS A 62 1.31 8.60 -13.69
CA HIS A 62 0.70 9.60 -14.60
C HIS A 62 -0.69 9.21 -15.11
N HIS A 63 -1.08 7.93 -14.99
CA HIS A 63 -2.41 7.46 -15.38
C HIS A 63 -3.47 7.64 -14.29
N VAL A 64 -3.07 7.93 -13.04
CA VAL A 64 -4.01 8.04 -11.90
C VAL A 64 -5.02 9.19 -12.06
N PRO A 65 -4.64 10.40 -12.53
CA PRO A 65 -5.59 11.47 -12.83
C PRO A 65 -6.72 11.05 -13.79
N ASP A 66 -6.37 10.33 -14.87
CA ASP A 66 -7.33 9.81 -15.84
C ASP A 66 -8.21 8.71 -15.26
N VAL A 67 -7.64 7.86 -14.39
CA VAL A 67 -8.39 6.85 -13.65
C VAL A 67 -9.45 7.48 -12.77
N LEU A 68 -9.09 8.49 -11.97
CA LEU A 68 -10.04 9.21 -11.11
C LEU A 68 -11.13 9.90 -11.94
N THR A 69 -10.74 10.54 -13.05
CA THR A 69 -11.67 11.18 -13.98
C THR A 69 -12.66 10.17 -14.56
N TYR A 70 -12.17 9.02 -15.03
CA TYR A 70 -13.02 7.96 -15.57
C TYR A 70 -14.01 7.44 -14.52
N LEU A 71 -13.53 7.07 -13.33
CA LEU A 71 -14.37 6.50 -12.27
C LEU A 71 -15.44 7.49 -11.79
N SER A 72 -15.16 8.79 -11.77
CA SER A 72 -16.14 9.82 -11.37
C SER A 72 -17.35 9.96 -12.32
N ARG A 73 -17.22 9.45 -13.55
CA ARG A 73 -18.28 9.49 -14.57
C ARG A 73 -19.21 8.28 -14.51
N LEU A 74 -18.81 7.20 -13.85
CA LEU A 74 -19.61 5.99 -13.74
C LEU A 74 -20.81 6.22 -12.80
N LYS A 75 -22.01 5.87 -13.28
CA LYS A 75 -23.27 6.07 -12.52
C LYS A 75 -23.86 4.78 -11.98
N ASN A 76 -23.60 3.66 -12.66
CA ASN A 76 -24.08 2.36 -12.21
C ASN A 76 -23.12 1.78 -11.15
N GLN A 77 -23.67 1.38 -10.00
CA GLN A 77 -22.88 0.93 -8.85
C GLN A 77 -22.07 -0.34 -9.11
N SER A 78 -22.64 -1.34 -9.79
CA SER A 78 -21.90 -2.57 -10.07
C SER A 78 -20.78 -2.34 -11.08
N VAL A 79 -21.01 -1.51 -12.10
CA VAL A 79 -19.98 -1.07 -13.05
C VAL A 79 -18.90 -0.25 -12.33
N PHE A 80 -19.27 0.65 -11.43
CA PHE A 80 -18.31 1.40 -10.61
C PHE A 80 -17.41 0.45 -9.82
N ASN A 81 -18.00 -0.48 -9.06
CA ASN A 81 -17.25 -1.44 -8.24
C ASN A 81 -16.30 -2.28 -9.12
N PHE A 82 -16.81 -2.81 -10.22
CA PHE A 82 -16.01 -3.60 -11.18
C PHE A 82 -14.81 -2.81 -11.71
N CYS A 83 -15.00 -1.54 -12.04
CA CYS A 83 -13.92 -0.69 -12.54
C CYS A 83 -12.99 -0.18 -11.44
N ALA A 84 -13.47 0.10 -10.24
CA ALA A 84 -12.72 0.74 -9.16
C ALA A 84 -11.80 -0.23 -8.40
N ILE A 85 -12.29 -1.44 -8.11
CA ILE A 85 -11.55 -2.45 -7.33
C ILE A 85 -10.15 -2.73 -7.92
N PRO A 86 -10.00 -3.02 -9.24
CA PRO A 86 -8.68 -3.25 -9.80
C PRO A 86 -7.73 -2.04 -9.67
N GLN A 87 -8.27 -0.81 -9.70
CA GLN A 87 -7.46 0.41 -9.65
C GLN A 87 -6.91 0.64 -8.24
N VAL A 88 -7.73 0.45 -7.21
CA VAL A 88 -7.27 0.58 -5.81
C VAL A 88 -6.28 -0.52 -5.44
N MET A 89 -6.41 -1.71 -6.02
CA MET A 89 -5.42 -2.78 -5.88
C MET A 89 -4.11 -2.44 -6.61
N ALA A 90 -4.19 -1.82 -7.79
CA ALA A 90 -3.02 -1.43 -8.55
C ALA A 90 -2.20 -0.34 -7.85
N ILE A 91 -2.83 0.71 -7.30
CA ILE A 91 -2.09 1.74 -6.55
C ILE A 91 -1.45 1.17 -5.28
N ALA A 92 -2.15 0.28 -4.56
CA ALA A 92 -1.59 -0.41 -3.40
C ALA A 92 -0.38 -1.29 -3.78
N THR A 93 -0.44 -1.94 -4.94
CA THR A 93 0.66 -2.74 -5.48
C THR A 93 1.85 -1.86 -5.86
N LEU A 94 1.63 -0.71 -6.52
CA LEU A 94 2.70 0.25 -6.82
C LEU A 94 3.35 0.78 -5.54
N ALA A 95 2.57 1.09 -4.49
CA ALA A 95 3.11 1.52 -3.20
C ALA A 95 3.96 0.44 -2.53
N ALA A 96 3.57 -0.83 -2.64
CA ALA A 96 4.36 -1.97 -2.16
C ALA A 96 5.65 -2.19 -2.98
N CYS A 97 5.64 -1.87 -4.27
CA CYS A 97 6.81 -2.02 -5.16
C CYS A 97 7.76 -0.82 -5.11
N TYR A 98 7.28 0.38 -4.77
CA TYR A 98 8.09 1.59 -4.85
C TYR A 98 9.31 1.52 -3.91
N ASN A 99 10.48 1.83 -4.47
CA ASN A 99 11.77 1.76 -3.80
C ASN A 99 12.06 0.39 -3.13
N ASN A 100 11.52 -0.71 -3.67
CA ASN A 100 11.57 -2.04 -3.05
C ASN A 100 12.47 -3.02 -3.81
N LYS A 101 13.60 -3.39 -3.20
CA LYS A 101 14.56 -4.38 -3.74
C LYS A 101 13.95 -5.77 -3.98
N GLN A 102 12.85 -6.10 -3.30
CA GLN A 102 12.22 -7.42 -3.43
C GLN A 102 11.57 -7.67 -4.79
N VAL A 103 11.25 -6.63 -5.57
CA VAL A 103 10.76 -6.78 -6.96
C VAL A 103 11.76 -7.57 -7.82
N PHE A 104 13.06 -7.48 -7.52
CA PHE A 104 14.13 -8.16 -8.26
C PHE A 104 14.53 -9.52 -7.69
N ARG A 105 13.99 -9.90 -6.51
CA ARG A 105 14.42 -11.09 -5.76
C ARG A 105 13.29 -12.08 -5.50
N GLY A 106 12.04 -11.67 -5.71
CA GLY A 106 10.89 -12.50 -5.46
C GLY A 106 9.60 -11.78 -5.79
N VAL A 107 8.53 -12.25 -5.15
CA VAL A 107 7.17 -11.83 -5.47
C VAL A 107 6.71 -10.76 -4.49
N VAL A 108 6.37 -9.58 -5.00
CA VAL A 108 5.73 -8.50 -4.22
C VAL A 108 4.22 -8.53 -4.48
N LYS A 109 3.45 -8.93 -3.47
CA LYS A 109 1.98 -9.00 -3.54
C LYS A 109 1.35 -8.39 -2.29
N ILE A 110 0.26 -7.66 -2.48
CA ILE A 110 -0.59 -7.21 -1.36
C ILE A 110 -1.19 -8.42 -0.64
N ARG A 111 -1.36 -8.33 0.67
CA ARG A 111 -1.92 -9.44 1.47
C ARG A 111 -3.41 -9.63 1.16
N LYS A 112 -3.91 -10.87 1.25
CA LYS A 112 -5.34 -11.17 1.00
C LYS A 112 -6.28 -10.33 1.85
N GLY A 113 -5.98 -10.15 3.14
CA GLY A 113 -6.79 -9.31 4.04
C GLY A 113 -6.85 -7.86 3.58
N GLN A 114 -5.71 -7.29 3.15
CA GLN A 114 -5.65 -5.94 2.59
C GLN A 114 -6.47 -5.83 1.29
N ALA A 115 -6.38 -6.83 0.41
CA ALA A 115 -7.19 -6.87 -0.81
C ALA A 115 -8.69 -6.88 -0.51
N VAL A 116 -9.14 -7.69 0.46
CA VAL A 116 -10.54 -7.72 0.89
C VAL A 116 -11.00 -6.35 1.42
N THR A 117 -10.20 -5.70 2.26
CA THR A 117 -10.50 -4.33 2.74
C THR A 117 -10.65 -3.35 1.57
N LEU A 118 -9.73 -3.37 0.60
CA LEU A 118 -9.82 -2.51 -0.58
C LEU A 118 -11.07 -2.79 -1.42
N MET A 119 -11.46 -4.06 -1.57
CA MET A 119 -12.67 -4.45 -2.28
C MET A 119 -13.94 -3.94 -1.59
N MET A 120 -13.98 -3.99 -0.26
CA MET A 120 -15.11 -3.50 0.54
C MET A 120 -15.20 -1.97 0.57
N ASP A 121 -14.06 -1.28 0.61
CA ASP A 121 -14.02 0.18 0.77
C ASP A 121 -14.22 0.92 -0.57
N ALA A 122 -13.83 0.34 -1.70
CA ALA A 122 -13.86 0.98 -3.03
C ALA A 122 -15.26 1.03 -3.68
N THR A 123 -16.25 1.58 -2.96
CA THR A 123 -17.67 1.59 -3.34
C THR A 123 -18.17 2.95 -3.83
N ASN A 124 -17.41 4.03 -3.69
CA ASN A 124 -17.76 5.34 -4.23
C ASN A 124 -16.51 6.16 -4.55
N ILE A 125 -16.66 7.24 -5.33
CA ILE A 125 -15.52 8.02 -5.82
C ILE A 125 -14.75 8.71 -4.69
N GLN A 126 -15.40 9.12 -3.61
CA GLN A 126 -14.75 9.75 -2.45
C GLN A 126 -13.88 8.74 -1.71
N ALA A 127 -14.39 7.52 -1.50
CA ALA A 127 -13.61 6.43 -0.90
C ALA A 127 -12.41 6.05 -1.78
N VAL A 128 -12.60 5.94 -3.10
CA VAL A 128 -11.48 5.68 -4.03
C VAL A 128 -10.44 6.79 -3.99
N LYS A 129 -10.85 8.07 -3.98
CA LYS A 129 -9.93 9.20 -3.84
C LYS A 129 -9.14 9.15 -2.53
N ALA A 130 -9.79 8.83 -1.42
CA ALA A 130 -9.13 8.67 -0.13
C ALA A 130 -8.09 7.54 -0.14
N ILE A 131 -8.43 6.39 -0.73
CA ILE A 131 -7.51 5.26 -0.89
C ILE A 131 -6.33 5.64 -1.79
N MET A 132 -6.59 6.28 -2.94
CA MET A 132 -5.54 6.74 -3.85
C MET A 132 -4.61 7.73 -3.14
N TYR A 133 -5.15 8.70 -2.42
CA TYR A 133 -4.39 9.65 -1.61
C TYR A 133 -3.48 8.95 -0.59
N GLN A 134 -4.03 8.00 0.17
CA GLN A 134 -3.27 7.26 1.17
C GLN A 134 -2.05 6.55 0.57
N TYR A 135 -2.22 5.84 -0.54
CA TYR A 135 -1.11 5.10 -1.16
C TYR A 135 -0.11 5.99 -1.90
N VAL A 136 -0.54 7.11 -2.51
CA VAL A 136 0.44 8.07 -3.05
C VAL A 136 1.21 8.77 -1.93
N GLU A 137 0.61 8.97 -0.76
CA GLU A 137 1.32 9.48 0.41
C GLU A 137 2.35 8.47 0.91
N GLU A 138 2.01 7.17 0.95
CA GLU A 138 2.96 6.11 1.27
C GLU A 138 4.15 6.10 0.29
N ILE A 139 3.90 6.26 -1.02
CA ILE A 139 4.96 6.40 -2.02
C ILE A 139 5.80 7.64 -1.75
N TYR A 140 5.16 8.78 -1.45
CA TYR A 140 5.85 10.05 -1.18
C TYR A 140 6.85 9.93 -0.02
N GLN A 141 6.47 9.26 1.06
CA GLN A 141 7.36 9.04 2.22
C GLN A 141 8.55 8.10 1.90
N LYS A 142 8.46 7.31 0.83
CA LYS A 142 9.50 6.37 0.40
C LYS A 142 10.47 6.96 -0.64
N ILE A 143 10.26 8.19 -1.12
CA ILE A 143 11.08 8.83 -2.17
C ILE A 143 12.49 9.12 -1.63
N PRO A 144 13.54 8.47 -2.15
CA PRO A 144 14.91 8.84 -1.81
C PRO A 144 15.27 10.20 -2.40
N SER A 145 15.94 11.06 -1.64
CA SER A 145 16.45 12.34 -2.15
C SER A 145 17.49 12.18 -3.27
N THR A 146 18.16 11.02 -3.32
CA THR A 146 19.15 10.65 -4.33
C THR A 146 18.55 10.01 -5.59
N ASP A 147 17.25 9.73 -5.60
CA ASP A 147 16.60 9.08 -6.74
C ASP A 147 16.52 10.04 -7.95
N PRO A 148 16.94 9.63 -9.16
CA PRO A 148 16.90 10.49 -10.35
C PRO A 148 15.48 10.94 -10.74
N SER A 149 14.46 10.17 -10.37
CA SER A 149 13.05 10.45 -10.65
C SER A 149 12.32 11.13 -9.49
N SER A 150 13.00 11.43 -8.38
CA SER A 150 12.41 12.03 -7.17
C SER A 150 11.52 13.24 -7.46
N ASN A 151 12.05 14.26 -8.13
CA ASN A 151 11.32 15.48 -8.50
C ASN A 151 10.07 15.19 -9.35
N LYS A 152 10.20 14.33 -10.37
CA LYS A 152 9.07 13.94 -11.24
C LYS A 152 8.00 13.20 -10.44
N THR A 153 8.42 12.34 -9.53
CA THR A 153 7.54 11.56 -8.65
C THR A 153 6.77 12.49 -7.71
N GLN A 154 7.45 13.45 -7.09
CA GLN A 154 6.83 14.46 -6.23
C GLN A 154 5.80 15.30 -7.00
N GLN A 155 6.14 15.72 -8.23
CA GLN A 155 5.23 16.50 -9.08
C GLN A 155 3.95 15.74 -9.42
N ILE A 156 4.06 14.48 -9.87
CA ILE A 156 2.85 13.70 -10.20
C ILE A 156 2.02 13.39 -8.94
N ILE A 157 2.66 13.11 -7.80
CA ILE A 157 1.94 12.92 -6.53
C ILE A 157 1.21 14.20 -6.12
N ALA A 158 1.83 15.37 -6.25
CA ALA A 158 1.17 16.64 -5.96
C ALA A 158 -0.09 16.83 -6.82
N SER A 159 -0.03 16.49 -8.12
CA SER A 159 -1.19 16.50 -9.01
C SER A 159 -2.28 15.51 -8.58
N ILE A 160 -1.92 14.30 -8.15
CA ILE A 160 -2.90 13.32 -7.66
C ILE A 160 -3.54 13.80 -6.34
N ARG A 161 -2.75 14.42 -5.45
CA ARG A 161 -3.24 14.98 -4.19
C ARG A 161 -4.32 16.04 -4.43
N THR A 162 -4.09 17.00 -5.33
CA THR A 162 -5.10 18.05 -5.60
C THR A 162 -6.41 17.48 -6.12
N MET A 163 -6.40 16.38 -6.88
CA MET A 163 -7.62 15.71 -7.33
C MET A 163 -8.28 14.85 -6.25
N SER A 164 -7.51 14.39 -5.27
CA SER A 164 -7.93 13.44 -4.23
C SER A 164 -8.31 14.11 -2.91
N LEU A 165 -7.93 15.37 -2.69
CA LEU A 165 -8.32 16.13 -1.51
C LEU A 165 -9.86 16.26 -1.44
N PRO A 166 -10.50 15.80 -0.36
CA PRO A 166 -11.90 16.08 -0.12
C PRO A 166 -12.04 17.56 0.25
N GLY A 167 -13.04 18.25 -0.29
CA GLY A 167 -13.47 19.57 0.17
C GLY A 167 -14.12 19.57 1.56
N GLY A 168 -13.71 18.66 2.45
CA GLY A 168 -14.28 18.43 3.78
C GLY A 168 -13.29 17.68 4.68
N PRO A 169 -13.46 17.75 6.01
CA PRO A 169 -12.46 17.26 6.95
C PRO A 169 -12.20 15.77 6.74
N MET A 170 -10.93 15.44 6.45
CA MET A 170 -10.46 14.07 6.44
C MET A 170 -10.65 13.51 7.85
N ALA A 171 -11.53 12.52 8.00
CA ALA A 171 -11.55 11.71 9.21
C ALA A 171 -10.21 10.98 9.28
N SER A 172 -9.30 11.46 10.14
CA SER A 172 -8.10 10.73 10.54
C SER A 172 -8.56 9.40 11.14
N ARG A 173 -8.55 8.32 10.36
CA ARG A 173 -8.73 6.98 10.88
C ARG A 173 -7.40 6.58 11.50
N HIS A 174 -7.22 6.91 12.78
CA HIS A 174 -6.25 6.22 13.61
C HIS A 174 -6.63 4.74 13.62
N HIS A 175 -5.89 3.92 12.88
CA HIS A 175 -5.96 2.48 13.00
C HIS A 175 -5.43 2.10 14.39
N TYR A 176 -6.30 2.03 15.39
CA TYR A 176 -6.00 1.23 16.57
C TYR A 176 -5.92 -0.21 16.09
N SER A 177 -4.69 -0.75 16.04
CA SER A 177 -4.49 -2.16 15.72
C SER A 177 -5.38 -2.99 16.65
N PRO A 178 -6.16 -3.95 16.14
CA PRO A 178 -7.00 -4.82 16.98
C PRO A 178 -6.20 -5.53 18.08
N ILE A 179 -4.87 -5.62 17.91
CA ILE A 179 -3.91 -6.08 18.91
C ILE A 179 -4.00 -5.22 20.19
N TYR A 180 -4.05 -3.90 20.10
CA TYR A 180 -4.10 -3.03 21.28
C TYR A 180 -5.39 -3.19 22.07
N LEU A 181 -6.52 -3.36 21.39
CA LEU A 181 -7.81 -3.68 22.01
C LEU A 181 -7.75 -5.04 22.72
N SER A 182 -7.19 -6.06 22.07
CA SER A 182 -7.01 -7.37 22.71
C SER A 182 -6.04 -7.33 23.90
N CYS A 183 -4.95 -6.57 23.82
CA CYS A 183 -4.01 -6.40 24.92
C CYS A 183 -4.64 -5.65 26.10
N ALA A 184 -5.42 -4.60 25.83
CA ALA A 184 -6.14 -3.86 26.87
C ALA A 184 -7.18 -4.72 27.59
N MET A 185 -7.92 -5.55 26.86
CA MET A 185 -8.87 -6.49 27.47
C MET A 185 -8.18 -7.58 28.30
N LEU A 186 -7.04 -8.11 27.83
CA LEU A 186 -6.23 -9.06 28.59
C LEU A 186 -5.70 -8.46 29.89
N LEU A 187 -5.17 -7.24 29.84
CA LEU A 187 -4.70 -6.54 31.04
C LEU A 187 -5.84 -6.28 32.01
N ALA A 188 -7.00 -5.82 31.53
CA ALA A 188 -8.18 -5.61 32.38
C ALA A 188 -8.66 -6.92 33.05
N ALA A 189 -8.67 -8.03 32.31
CA ALA A 189 -9.05 -9.34 32.85
C ALA A 189 -8.08 -9.83 33.93
N LEU A 190 -6.77 -9.69 33.70
CA LEU A 190 -5.74 -10.08 34.67
C LEU A 190 -5.79 -9.19 35.92
N SER A 191 -5.98 -7.89 35.76
CA SER A 191 -6.15 -6.97 36.89
C SER A 191 -7.40 -7.28 37.70
N TRP A 192 -8.53 -7.58 37.05
CA TRP A 192 -9.76 -8.00 37.72
C TRP A 192 -9.55 -9.29 38.52
N GLN A 193 -8.89 -10.28 37.92
CA GLN A 193 -8.60 -11.54 38.57
C GLN A 193 -7.71 -11.34 39.80
N TYR A 194 -6.65 -10.54 39.68
CA TYR A 194 -5.76 -10.20 40.80
C TYR A 194 -6.49 -9.50 41.95
N LEU A 195 -7.31 -8.50 41.64
CA LEU A 195 -8.10 -7.79 42.65
C LEU A 195 -9.09 -8.71 43.36
N SER A 196 -9.75 -9.60 42.60
CA SER A 196 -10.69 -10.57 43.15
C SER A 196 -10.01 -11.59 44.07
N THR A 197 -8.78 -12.02 43.76
CA THR A 197 -8.01 -12.93 44.61
C THR A 197 -7.54 -12.27 45.90
N ILE A 198 -7.15 -10.98 45.85
CA ILE A 198 -6.80 -10.22 47.06
C ILE A 198 -8.01 -10.01 47.96
N SER A 199 -9.16 -9.67 47.39
CA SER A 199 -10.40 -9.48 48.16
C SER A 199 -10.78 -10.75 48.92
N LYS A 200 -10.73 -11.91 48.25
CA LYS A 200 -11.01 -13.21 48.89
C LYS A 200 -10.01 -13.56 49.98
N ALA A 201 -8.71 -13.35 49.73
CA ALA A 201 -7.69 -13.58 50.74
C ALA A 201 -7.90 -12.67 51.97
N ALA A 202 -8.24 -11.39 51.76
CA ALA A 202 -8.53 -10.46 52.84
C ALA A 202 -9.75 -10.89 53.67
N GLU A 203 -10.82 -11.37 53.04
CA GLU A 203 -12.00 -11.91 53.73
C GLU A 203 -11.68 -13.17 54.56
N GLU A 204 -10.86 -14.09 54.03
CA GLU A 204 -10.41 -15.29 54.75
C GLU A 204 -9.51 -14.95 55.96
N TYR A 205 -8.64 -13.95 55.84
CA TYR A 205 -7.82 -13.47 56.96
C TYR A 205 -8.63 -12.83 58.08
N VAL A 206 -9.70 -12.09 57.75
CA VAL A 206 -10.60 -11.49 58.74
C VAL A 206 -11.39 -12.58 59.48
N GLN A 207 -11.90 -13.59 58.77
CA GLN A 207 -12.60 -14.72 59.40
C GLN A 207 -11.70 -15.60 60.28
N ALA A 208 -10.41 -15.72 59.97
CA ALA A 208 -9.45 -16.47 60.78
C ALA A 208 -9.02 -15.74 62.07
N GLY A 209 -9.22 -14.42 62.16
CA GLY A 209 -8.91 -13.62 63.34
C GLY A 209 -10.05 -13.47 64.35
N GLU A 210 -11.27 -13.92 63.99
CA GLU A 210 -12.48 -13.84 64.85
C GLU A 210 -12.84 -15.17 65.54
N ASN A 211 -12.03 -16.22 65.38
CA ASN A 211 -12.12 -17.50 66.11
C ASN A 211 -10.91 -17.69 67.04
#